data_AF-A0A6N7QZ04-F1
#
_entry.id   AF-A0A6N7QZ04-F1
#
_cell.length_a   1.000
_cell.length_b   1.000
_cell.length_c   1.000
_cell.angle_alpha   90.00
_cell.angle_beta   90.00
_cell.angle_gamma   90.00
#
_symmetry.space_group_name_H-M   'P 1'
#
loop_
_entity.id
_entity.type
_entity.pdbx_description
1 polymer ?
#
loop_
_entity_poly.entity_id
_entity_poly.type
_entity_poly.pdbx_seq_one_letter_code
_entity_poly.pdbx_strand_id
1 'polypeptide(L)'
;MDVLSQKTVTTRKDHHCFGCARKVFKGSEMQLITTVDGGDIASNYWCKTCQEYWSRYMEYGDMIGYGELKSEDEERWLSVRNEMEYDLV
;
A
#
# COMPACT_ATOMS: atom_id res chain seq x y z
N MET A 1 -5.60 -16.42 -0.24
CA MET A 1 -4.48 -15.50 -0.49
C MET A 1 -3.36 -15.69 0.53
N ASP A 2 -2.17 -16.07 0.07
CA ASP A 2 -0.96 -16.17 0.88
C ASP A 2 0.10 -15.16 0.41
N VAL A 3 0.90 -14.61 1.34
CA VAL A 3 2.02 -13.74 1.00
C VAL A 3 3.26 -14.59 0.72
N LEU A 4 3.73 -14.55 -0.53
CA LEU A 4 4.95 -15.25 -0.96
C LEU A 4 6.22 -14.46 -0.66
N SER A 5 6.17 -13.13 -0.81
CA SER A 5 7.30 -12.27 -0.47
C SER A 5 6.86 -10.84 -0.17
N GLN A 6 7.62 -10.18 0.70
CA GLN A 6 7.45 -8.78 1.04
C GLN A 6 8.82 -8.14 1.15
N LYS A 7 9.04 -7.04 0.43
CA LYS A 7 10.32 -6.31 0.46
C LYS A 7 10.15 -4.84 0.13
N THR A 8 11.01 -4.00 0.69
CA THR A 8 11.15 -2.60 0.29
C THR A 8 11.95 -2.52 -1.00
N VAL A 9 11.48 -1.72 -1.95
CA VAL A 9 12.12 -1.50 -3.25
C VAL A 9 12.12 -0.02 -3.59
N THR A 10 13.17 0.43 -4.28
CA THR A 10 13.16 1.71 -5.00
C THR A 10 12.55 1.49 -6.38
N THR A 11 11.50 2.24 -6.69
CA THR A 11 10.76 2.14 -7.96
C THR A 11 11.61 2.55 -9.16
N ARG A 12 11.51 1.80 -10.27
CA ARG A 12 12.27 2.08 -11.51
C ARG A 12 11.46 2.83 -12.57
N LYS A 13 10.14 2.91 -12.41
CA LYS A 13 9.18 3.65 -13.23
C LYS A 13 8.06 4.18 -12.33
N ASP A 14 7.15 4.97 -12.87
CA ASP A 14 5.97 5.40 -12.13
C ASP A 14 5.06 4.18 -11.86
N HIS A 15 4.48 4.16 -10.67
CA HIS A 15 3.54 3.15 -10.23
C HIS A 15 2.29 3.80 -9.64
N HIS A 16 1.30 2.99 -9.32
CA HIS A 16 0.23 3.38 -8.44
C HIS A 16 0.24 2.47 -7.21
N CYS A 17 0.00 3.05 -6.05
CA CYS A 17 -0.17 2.28 -4.82
C CYS A 17 -1.46 1.46 -4.92
N PHE A 18 -1.41 0.16 -4.61
CA PHE A 18 -2.57 -0.71 -4.62
C PHE A 18 -3.64 -0.23 -3.63
N GLY A 19 -3.27 0.08 -2.38
CA GLY A 19 -4.24 0.48 -1.36
C GLY A 19 -4.94 1.83 -1.56
N CYS A 20 -4.33 2.83 -2.21
CA CYS A 20 -4.93 4.18 -2.34
C CYS A 20 -5.02 4.72 -3.76
N ALA A 21 -4.64 3.92 -4.76
CA ALA A 21 -4.60 4.28 -6.18
C ALA A 21 -3.76 5.52 -6.55
N ARG A 22 -3.08 6.17 -5.59
CA ARG A 22 -2.24 7.34 -5.86
C ARG A 22 -1.05 6.96 -6.71
N LYS A 23 -0.73 7.85 -7.65
CA LYS A 23 0.51 7.77 -8.42
C LYS A 23 1.70 7.97 -7.50
N VAL A 24 2.68 7.09 -7.63
CA VAL A 24 3.98 7.17 -6.97
C VAL A 24 5.04 7.26 -8.07
N PHE A 25 5.86 8.31 -7.99
CA PHE A 25 6.84 8.59 -9.03
C PHE A 25 8.02 7.63 -8.96
N LYS A 26 8.66 7.41 -10.12
CA LYS A 26 9.95 6.72 -10.21
C LYS A 26 10.94 7.26 -9.18
N GLY A 27 11.70 6.37 -8.56
CA GLY A 27 12.73 6.70 -7.58
C GLY A 27 12.21 6.77 -6.14
N SER A 28 10.90 6.67 -5.91
CA SER A 28 10.33 6.54 -4.57
C SER A 28 10.49 5.13 -4.01
N GLU A 29 10.59 5.02 -2.70
CA GLU A 29 10.54 3.75 -1.98
C GLU A 29 9.10 3.28 -1.80
N MET A 30 8.87 1.98 -2.06
CA MET A 30 7.58 1.32 -1.86
C MET A 30 7.81 -0.09 -1.32
N GLN A 31 6.81 -0.65 -0.67
CA GLN A 31 6.80 -2.08 -0.35
C GLN A 31 6.19 -2.84 -1.52
N LEU A 32 6.90 -3.85 -2.03
CA LEU A 32 6.41 -4.78 -3.03
C LEU A 32 5.99 -6.06 -2.32
N ILE A 33 4.70 -6.36 -2.35
CA ILE A 33 4.12 -7.58 -1.79
C ILE A 33 3.73 -8.48 -2.96
N THR A 34 4.22 -9.72 -2.95
CA THR A 34 3.81 -10.75 -3.91
C THR A 34 2.96 -11.77 -3.19
N THR A 35 1.78 -12.03 -3.74
CA THR A 35 0.79 -12.94 -3.17
C THR A 35 0.39 -14.00 -4.17
N VAL A 36 -0.05 -15.14 -3.66
CA VAL A 36 -0.70 -16.19 -4.46
C VAL A 36 -2.15 -16.35 -4.02
N ASP A 37 -3.06 -16.42 -4.97
CA ASP A 37 -4.46 -16.72 -4.72
C ASP A 37 -5.00 -17.67 -5.78
N GLY A 38 -5.48 -18.84 -5.38
CA GLY A 38 -5.98 -19.86 -6.32
C GLY A 38 -4.95 -20.38 -7.34
N GLY A 39 -3.65 -20.11 -7.15
CA GLY A 39 -2.58 -20.43 -8.11
C GLY A 39 -2.12 -19.23 -8.94
N ASP A 40 -2.85 -18.12 -8.92
CA ASP A 40 -2.46 -16.88 -9.59
C ASP A 40 -1.53 -16.05 -8.70
N ILE A 41 -0.40 -15.64 -9.27
CA ILE A 41 0.60 -14.83 -8.58
C ILE A 41 0.46 -13.37 -9.02
N ALA A 42 0.29 -12.47 -8.05
CA ALA A 42 0.23 -11.04 -8.28
C ALA A 42 1.25 -10.29 -7.40
N SER A 43 1.80 -9.20 -7.92
CA SER A 43 2.70 -8.32 -7.16
C SER A 43 2.12 -6.90 -7.10
N ASN A 44 1.91 -6.41 -5.90
CA ASN A 44 1.30 -5.11 -5.62
C ASN A 44 2.30 -4.17 -4.92
N TYR A 45 2.25 -2.89 -5.31
CA TYR A 45 3.10 -1.85 -4.73
C TYR A 45 2.32 -1.05 -3.68
N TRP A 46 2.94 -0.80 -2.52
CA TRP A 46 2.32 -0.14 -1.39
C TRP A 46 3.14 1.06 -0.92
N CYS A 47 2.52 2.25 -0.89
CA CYS A 47 3.13 3.45 -0.34
C CYS A 47 3.23 3.36 1.20
N LYS A 48 4.12 4.16 1.79
CA LYS A 48 4.36 4.16 3.25
C LYS A 48 3.07 4.45 4.04
N THR A 49 2.25 5.38 3.59
CA THR A 49 0.94 5.69 4.19
C THR A 49 0.02 4.47 4.24
N CYS A 50 -0.10 3.72 3.14
CA CYS A 50 -0.98 2.54 3.12
C CYS A 50 -0.42 1.36 3.91
N GLN A 51 0.91 1.24 4.03
CA GLN A 51 1.52 0.26 4.92
C GLN A 51 1.17 0.55 6.38
N GLU A 52 1.30 1.82 6.78
CA GLU A 52 0.97 2.26 8.14
C GLU A 52 -0.52 2.12 8.43
N TYR A 53 -1.37 2.56 7.49
CA TYR A 53 -2.82 2.42 7.61
C TYR A 53 -3.22 0.95 7.80
N TRP A 54 -2.67 0.05 6.97
CA TRP A 54 -2.93 -1.38 7.10
C TRP A 54 -2.53 -1.91 8.47
N SER A 55 -1.32 -1.55 8.93
CA SER A 55 -0.82 -2.01 10.23
C SER A 55 -1.65 -1.52 11.43
N ARG A 56 -2.35 -0.39 11.30
CA ARG A 56 -3.14 0.21 12.40
C ARG A 56 -4.58 -0.26 12.45
N TYR A 57 -5.20 -0.49 11.29
CA TYR A 57 -6.65 -0.59 11.20
C TYR A 57 -7.16 -1.87 10.54
N MET A 58 -6.29 -2.64 9.88
CA MET A 58 -6.69 -3.85 9.19
C MET A 58 -6.27 -5.08 10.00
N GLU A 59 -7.10 -6.12 9.94
CA GLU A 59 -6.86 -7.39 10.61
C GLU A 59 -6.29 -8.44 9.64
N TYR A 60 -5.73 -9.50 10.21
CA TYR A 60 -5.25 -10.63 9.43
C TYR A 60 -6.43 -11.31 8.71
N GLY A 61 -6.34 -11.42 7.38
CA GLY A 61 -7.39 -12.01 6.55
C GLY A 61 -8.29 -10.98 5.88
N ASP A 62 -8.18 -9.70 6.23
CA ASP A 62 -8.85 -8.64 5.49
C ASP A 62 -8.38 -8.61 4.04
N MET A 63 -9.33 -8.38 3.15
CA MET A 63 -9.11 -8.25 1.71
C MET A 63 -9.60 -6.89 1.26
N ILE A 64 -8.81 -6.26 0.38
CA ILE A 64 -9.18 -5.00 -0.24
C ILE A 64 -8.99 -5.07 -1.75
N GLY A 65 -9.81 -4.32 -2.46
CA GLY A 65 -9.61 -3.95 -3.85
C GLY A 65 -8.63 -2.80 -4.04
N TYR A 66 -8.36 -2.50 -5.31
CA TYR A 66 -7.48 -1.40 -5.70
C TYR A 66 -8.09 -0.05 -5.31
N GLY A 67 -7.41 0.71 -4.45
CA GLY A 67 -7.78 2.05 -4.00
C GLY A 67 -8.63 2.10 -2.72
N GLU A 68 -9.05 0.94 -2.20
CA GLU A 68 -10.10 0.87 -1.18
C GLU A 68 -9.70 1.44 0.19
N LEU A 69 -8.42 1.37 0.59
CA LEU A 69 -8.03 1.98 1.87
C LEU A 69 -8.29 3.48 1.91
N LYS A 70 -8.20 4.16 0.75
CA LYS A 70 -8.50 5.58 0.67
C LYS A 70 -9.98 5.84 0.43
N SER A 71 -10.65 5.06 -0.41
CA SER A 71 -12.04 5.35 -0.79
C SER A 71 -13.04 5.01 0.31
N GLU A 72 -12.79 3.96 1.09
CA GLU A 72 -13.72 3.51 2.13
C GLU A 72 -13.59 4.31 3.44
N ASP A 73 -12.40 4.84 3.74
CA ASP A 73 -12.14 5.64 4.95
C ASP A 73 -11.15 6.77 4.65
N GLU A 74 -11.59 7.72 3.82
CA GLU A 74 -10.73 8.83 3.38
C GLU A 74 -10.23 9.69 4.55
N GLU A 75 -11.06 9.90 5.57
CA GLU A 75 -10.72 10.75 6.73
C GLU A 75 -9.55 10.15 7.52
N ARG A 76 -9.65 8.88 7.95
CA ARG A 76 -8.54 8.25 8.68
C ARG A 76 -7.33 8.07 7.79
N TRP A 77 -7.53 7.73 6.52
CA TRP A 77 -6.44 7.62 5.57
C TRP A 77 -5.67 8.94 5.42
N LEU A 78 -6.36 10.07 5.35
CA LEU A 78 -5.75 11.41 5.33
C LEU A 78 -5.01 11.73 6.63
N SER A 79 -5.55 11.34 7.80
CA SER A 79 -4.84 11.50 9.08
C SER A 79 -3.50 10.77 9.07
N VAL A 80 -3.50 9.48 8.70
CA VAL A 80 -2.24 8.70 8.59
C VAL A 80 -1.31 9.32 7.55
N ARG A 81 -1.84 9.82 6.44
CA ARG A 81 -1.01 10.47 5.42
C ARG A 81 -0.30 11.70 5.98
N ASN A 82 -1.00 12.54 6.73
CA ASN A 82 -0.44 13.74 7.33
C ASN A 82 0.73 13.39 8.26
N GLU A 83 0.54 12.40 9.13
CA GLU A 83 1.59 11.91 10.02
C GLU A 83 2.81 11.35 9.25
N MET A 84 2.56 10.59 8.18
CA MET A 84 3.61 9.85 7.48
C MET A 84 4.37 10.67 6.43
N GLU A 85 3.75 11.69 5.86
CA GLU A 85 4.29 12.48 4.74
C GLU A 85 4.55 13.96 5.10
N TYR A 86 3.93 14.51 6.15
CA TYR A 86 3.96 15.94 6.43
C TYR A 86 4.44 16.32 7.84
N ASP A 87 4.25 15.48 8.87
CA ASP A 87 4.66 15.76 10.26
C ASP A 87 6.17 15.58 10.54
N LEU A 88 7.02 15.77 9.52
CA LEU A 88 8.48 15.88 9.65
C LEU A 88 8.99 17.31 9.40
N VAL A 89 8.17 18.33 9.68
CA VAL A 89 8.56 19.76 9.66
C VAL A 89 8.59 20.32 11.08
#